data_AF-A0A3A5JIG2-F1
#
_entry.id   AF-A0A3A5JIG2-F1
#
_cell.length_a   1.000
_cell.length_b   1.000
_cell.length_c   1.000
_cell.angle_alpha   90.00
_cell.angle_beta   90.00
_cell.angle_gamma   90.00
#
_symmetry.space_group_name_H-M   'P 1'
#
loop_
_entity.id
_entity.type
_entity.pdbx_description
1 polymer ?
#
loop_
_entity_poly.entity_id
_entity_poly.type
_entity_poly.pdbx_seq_one_letter_code
_entity_poly.pdbx_strand_id
1 'polypeptide(L)'
;MTIRSYLDRFVHPWVAAIATVGALLWLASFVVAAIGLGIRTSSPLWSIQLFAASGYLGLFGMGTIAACALWLGGVRVVQVTRRFAG
;
A
#
# COMPACT_ATOMS: atom_id res chain seq x y z
N MET A 1 13.74 18.47 -6.26
CA MET A 1 13.27 17.96 -4.95
C MET A 1 13.56 16.47 -4.90
N THR A 2 14.21 15.95 -3.85
CA THR A 2 14.48 14.51 -3.71
C THR A 2 13.35 13.84 -2.91
N ILE A 3 13.09 12.55 -3.16
CA ILE A 3 12.05 11.77 -2.44
C ILE A 3 12.24 11.86 -0.92
N ARG A 4 13.50 11.84 -0.45
CA ARG A 4 13.84 11.99 0.97
C ARG A 4 13.36 13.34 1.54
N SER A 5 13.66 14.45 0.86
CA SER A 5 13.21 15.79 1.27
C SER A 5 11.68 15.98 1.29
N TYR A 6 10.95 15.18 0.51
CA TYR A 6 9.49 15.17 0.55
C TYR A 6 8.97 14.37 1.76
N LEU A 7 9.55 13.21 2.03
CA LEU A 7 9.14 12.32 3.13
C LEU A 7 9.45 12.91 4.51
N ASP A 8 10.52 13.69 4.65
CA ASP A 8 10.90 14.36 5.90
C ASP A 8 9.86 15.39 6.38
N ARG A 9 8.88 15.75 5.54
CA ARG A 9 7.77 16.65 5.92
C ARG A 9 6.71 15.97 6.77
N PHE A 10 6.64 14.64 6.75
CA PHE A 10 5.67 13.89 7.54
C PHE A 10 6.18 13.69 8.97
N VAL A 11 5.25 13.68 9.93
CA VAL A 11 5.55 13.42 11.36
C VAL A 11 6.24 12.06 11.56
N HIS A 12 5.90 11.08 10.71
CA HIS A 12 6.50 9.75 10.69
C HIS A 12 7.02 9.42 9.28
N PRO A 13 8.24 9.88 8.92
CA PRO A 13 8.76 9.79 7.54
C PRO A 13 8.91 8.35 7.05
N TRP A 14 9.29 7.43 7.94
CA TRP A 14 9.37 6.00 7.64
C TRP A 14 7.99 5.37 7.36
N VAL A 15 6.96 5.75 8.12
CA VAL A 15 5.59 5.25 7.88
C VAL A 15 5.07 5.78 6.55
N ALA A 16 5.35 7.05 6.23
CA ALA A 16 4.99 7.63 4.93
C ALA A 16 5.66 6.90 3.77
N ALA A 17 6.94 6.53 3.91
CA ALA A 17 7.66 5.74 2.90
C ALA A 17 7.02 4.37 2.68
N ILE A 18 6.76 3.63 3.76
CA ILE A 18 6.15 2.29 3.71
C ILE A 18 4.74 2.34 3.12
N ALA A 19 3.92 3.31 3.55
CA ALA A 19 2.57 3.50 3.00
C ALA A 19 2.61 3.85 1.51
N THR A 20 3.60 4.63 1.06
CA THR A 20 3.80 4.95 -0.36
C THR A 20 4.16 3.70 -1.15
N VAL A 21 5.04 2.84 -0.63
CA VAL A 21 5.36 1.54 -1.25
C VAL A 21 4.12 0.65 -1.32
N GLY A 22 3.33 0.58 -0.24
CA GLY A 22 2.06 -0.15 -0.23
C GLY A 22 1.07 0.36 -1.29
N ALA A 23 0.95 1.68 -1.44
CA ALA A 23 0.12 2.30 -2.47
C ALA A 23 0.62 2.01 -3.89
N LEU A 24 1.94 2.02 -4.11
CA LEU A 24 2.52 1.65 -5.39
C LEU A 24 2.28 0.18 -5.74
N LEU A 25 2.43 -0.73 -4.78
CA LEU A 25 2.14 -2.16 -4.97
C LEU A 25 0.66 -2.38 -5.27
N TRP A 26 -0.23 -1.67 -4.56
CA TRP A 26 -1.65 -1.69 -4.84
C TRP A 26 -1.98 -1.14 -6.23
N LEU A 27 -1.37 -0.04 -6.66
CA LEU A 27 -1.55 0.49 -8.03
C LEU A 27 -1.01 -0.45 -9.10
N ALA A 28 0.18 -1.02 -8.88
CA ALA A 28 0.78 -2.00 -9.78
C ALA A 28 -0.12 -3.22 -9.98
N SER A 29 -0.95 -3.58 -8.98
CA SER A 29 -1.89 -4.69 -9.12
C SER A 29 -2.89 -4.47 -10.25
N PHE A 30 -3.41 -3.26 -10.40
CA PHE A 30 -4.33 -2.94 -11.50
C PHE A 30 -3.64 -3.00 -12.86
N VAL A 31 -2.36 -2.60 -12.94
CA VAL A 31 -1.57 -2.72 -14.17
C VAL A 31 -1.42 -4.18 -14.56
N VAL A 32 -1.07 -5.05 -13.61
CA VAL A 32 -0.95 -6.50 -13.85
C VAL A 32 -2.30 -7.10 -14.29
N ALA A 33 -3.40 -6.71 -13.64
CA ALA A 33 -4.75 -7.14 -14.02
C ALA A 33 -5.13 -6.67 -15.44
N ALA A 34 -4.80 -5.43 -15.80
CA ALA A 34 -5.07 -4.87 -17.12
C ALA A 34 -4.28 -5.62 -18.22
N ILE A 35 -3.01 -5.94 -17.97
CA ILE A 35 -2.20 -6.78 -18.87
C ILE A 35 -2.85 -8.17 -19.00
N GLY A 36 -3.24 -8.79 -17.88
CA GLY A 36 -3.93 -10.07 -17.86
C GLY A 36 -5.23 -10.06 -18.69
N LEU A 37 -5.98 -8.96 -18.63
CA LEU A 37 -7.18 -8.78 -19.44
C LEU A 37 -6.84 -8.67 -20.94
N GLY A 38 -5.78 -7.92 -21.29
CA GLY A 38 -5.37 -7.70 -22.67
C GLY A 38 -4.92 -8.97 -23.40
N ILE A 39 -4.30 -9.92 -22.68
CA ILE A 39 -3.82 -11.18 -23.27
C ILE A 39 -4.79 -12.36 -23.13
N ARG A 40 -6.01 -12.12 -22.61
CA ARG A 40 -6.98 -13.16 -22.26
C ARG A 40 -7.33 -14.08 -23.43
N THR A 41 -7.43 -13.52 -24.64
CA THR A 41 -7.84 -14.25 -25.85
C THR A 41 -6.68 -15.04 -26.48
N SER A 42 -5.46 -14.52 -26.42
CA SER A 42 -4.27 -15.17 -26.97
C SER A 42 -3.69 -16.23 -26.04
N SER A 43 -3.73 -15.99 -24.73
CA SER A 43 -3.04 -16.80 -23.72
C SER A 43 -3.88 -16.92 -22.44
N PRO A 44 -4.94 -17.74 -22.43
CA PRO A 44 -5.91 -17.79 -21.33
C PRO A 44 -5.32 -18.26 -20.00
N LEU A 45 -4.41 -19.25 -20.01
CA LEU A 45 -3.75 -19.73 -18.79
C LEU A 45 -2.87 -18.65 -18.15
N TRP A 46 -2.12 -17.90 -18.95
CA TRP A 46 -1.31 -16.78 -18.48
C TRP A 46 -2.17 -15.63 -17.94
N SER A 47 -3.30 -15.34 -18.58
CA SER A 47 -4.27 -14.35 -18.09
C SER A 47 -4.78 -14.70 -16.69
N ILE A 48 -5.14 -15.97 -16.44
CA ILE A 48 -5.58 -16.43 -15.11
C ILE A 48 -4.47 -16.23 -14.06
N GLN A 49 -3.24 -16.59 -14.39
CA GLN A 49 -2.10 -16.43 -13.49
C GLN A 49 -1.83 -14.96 -13.16
N LEU A 50 -1.90 -14.06 -14.16
CA LEU A 50 -1.75 -12.62 -13.95
C LEU A 50 -2.87 -12.04 -13.10
N PHE A 51 -4.12 -12.49 -13.30
CA PHE A 51 -5.23 -12.09 -12.44
C PHE A 51 -5.01 -12.54 -10.99
N ALA A 52 -4.60 -13.79 -10.75
CA ALA A 52 -4.27 -14.26 -9.41
C ALA A 52 -3.11 -13.46 -8.79
N ALA A 53 -2.03 -13.24 -9.54
CA ALA A 53 -0.89 -12.44 -9.10
C ALA A 53 -1.28 -11.00 -8.77
N SER A 54 -2.16 -10.39 -9.57
CA SER A 54 -2.70 -9.05 -9.29
C SER A 54 -3.48 -9.02 -7.98
N GLY A 55 -4.29 -10.04 -7.71
CA GLY A 55 -5.03 -10.15 -6.44
C GLY A 55 -4.10 -10.16 -5.23
N TYR A 56 -3.06 -11.01 -5.25
CA TYR A 56 -2.07 -11.06 -4.17
C TYR A 56 -1.31 -9.75 -4.00
N LEU A 57 -0.87 -9.13 -5.11
CA LEU A 57 -0.15 -7.86 -5.07
C LEU A 57 -1.02 -6.74 -4.48
N GLY A 58 -2.29 -6.68 -4.89
CA GLY A 58 -3.28 -5.73 -4.39
C GLY A 58 -3.56 -5.92 -2.90
N LEU A 59 -3.78 -7.16 -2.46
CA LEU A 59 -3.96 -7.52 -1.04
C LEU A 59 -2.76 -7.12 -0.19
N PHE A 60 -1.55 -7.38 -0.67
CA PHE A 60 -0.34 -7.01 0.05
C PHE A 60 -0.17 -5.49 0.16
N GLY A 61 -0.45 -4.76 -0.93
CA GLY A 61 -0.47 -3.30 -0.92
C GLY A 61 -1.48 -2.72 0.06
N MET A 62 -2.73 -3.20 0.01
CA MET A 62 -3.79 -2.79 0.96
C MET A 62 -3.43 -3.13 2.41
N GLY A 63 -2.93 -4.34 2.67
CA GLY A 63 -2.52 -4.77 4.00
C GLY A 63 -1.41 -3.89 4.58
N THR A 64 -0.44 -3.52 3.75
CA THR A 64 0.64 -2.60 4.15
C THR A 64 0.09 -1.23 4.55
N ILE A 65 -0.83 -0.67 3.76
CA ILE A 65 -1.49 0.61 4.05
C ILE A 65 -2.31 0.50 5.35
N ALA A 66 -3.09 -0.57 5.50
CA ALA A 66 -3.91 -0.81 6.69
C ALA A 66 -3.06 -0.92 7.96
N ALA A 67 -1.94 -1.63 7.91
CA ALA A 67 -1.01 -1.72 9.04
C ALA A 67 -0.43 -0.35 9.42
N CYS A 68 -0.06 0.47 8.42
CA CYS A 68 0.40 1.84 8.66
C CYS A 68 -0.71 2.70 9.31
N ALA A 69 -1.95 2.59 8.84
CA ALA A 69 -3.09 3.31 9.39
C ALA A 69 -3.39 2.88 10.84
N LEU A 70 -3.35 1.58 11.13
CA LEU A 70 -3.53 1.04 12.48
C LEU A 70 -2.43 1.53 13.44
N TRP A 71 -1.18 1.53 12.98
CA TRP A 71 -0.06 2.07 13.77
C TRP A 71 -0.27 3.54 14.13
N LEU A 72 -0.60 4.38 13.14
CA LEU A 72 -0.87 5.81 13.37
C LEU A 72 -2.09 6.03 14.27
N GLY A 73 -3.13 5.22 14.11
CA GLY A 73 -4.30 5.22 15.00
C GLY A 73 -3.92 4.89 16.44
N GLY A 74 -3.09 3.87 16.65
CA GLY A 74 -2.58 3.50 17.97
C GLY A 74 -1.75 4.60 18.62
N VAL A 75 -0.81 5.21 17.87
CA VAL A 75 -0.04 6.36 18.35
C VAL A 75 -0.95 7.51 18.76
N ARG A 76 -1.99 7.79 17.97
CA ARG A 76 -2.97 8.84 18.29
C ARG A 76 -3.75 8.53 19.56
N VAL A 77 -4.22 7.30 19.74
CA VAL A 77 -4.92 6.87 20.96
C VAL A 77 -4.04 7.09 22.19
N VAL A 78 -2.76 6.68 22.14
CA VAL A 78 -1.80 6.86 23.25
C VAL A 78 -1.56 8.35 23.56
N GLN A 79 -1.47 9.20 22.53
CA GLN A 79 -1.31 10.65 22.73
C GLN A 79 -2.53 11.27 23.41
N VAL A 80 -3.72 10.83 23.04
CA VAL A 80 -4.97 11.34 23.61
C VAL A 80 -5.13 10.88 25.05
N THR A 81 -4.90 9.59 25.35
CA THR A 81 -5.03 9.06 26.72
C THR A 81 -4.04 9.71 27.69
N ARG A 82 -2.78 9.92 27.28
CA ARG A 82 -1.77 10.59 28.12
C ARG A 82 -2.10 12.06 28.41
N ARG A 83 -2.83 12.75 27.53
CA ARG A 83 -3.26 14.14 27.75
C ARG A 83 -4.35 14.28 28.82
N PHE A 84 -5.14 13.24 29.06
CA PHE A 84 -6.22 13.24 30.05
C PHE A 84 -5.80 12.68 31.42
N ALA A 85 -4.61 12.08 31.51
CA ALA A 85 -4.08 11.45 32.73
C ALA A 85 -3.03 12.32 33.46
N GLY A 86 -2.77 13.54 32.98
CA GLY A 86 -1.81 14.48 33.56
C GLY A 86 -2.48 15.72 34.12
#